data_AF-A0A450Y3Z7-F1
#
_entry.id   AF-A0A450Y3Z7-F1
#
_cell.length_a   1.000
_cell.length_b   1.000
_cell.length_c   1.000
_cell.angle_alpha   90.00
_cell.angle_beta   90.00
_cell.angle_gamma   90.00
#
_symmetry.space_group_name_H-M   'P 1'
#
loop_
_entity.id
_entity.type
_entity.pdbx_description
1 polymer ?
#
loop_
_entity_poly.entity_id
_entity_poly.type
_entity_poly.pdbx_seq_one_letter_code
_entity_poly.pdbx_strand_id
1 'polypeptide(L)'
;MGTLTLEGFDGKNWITLWVATGESHKSHGAPWTRQEVNLAGRGLERLRFQGATIDNRKSSQYRGDMAIDYMIVTTGEIPSGDNWRKSESGAGIYSGIYYGHGNVGIGDTQPKADLSILGNLSKPLTGRVTAPANSIYVSGVGTRFTKELRVGDSLRLGDKVFVVAGIASDIALTLDATHTVGALNATAYTDSNLLSVETGAETSALLVDRSGNVGIGAANPAAKLDVAGGIRVGAETVCDAGREGTIRDNDAGDEIEFCDGS
;
A
#
# COMPACT_ATOMS: atom_id res chain seq x y z
N MET A 1 15.91 10.08 -38.04
CA MET A 1 15.78 10.48 -36.62
C MET A 1 15.62 11.97 -36.52
N GLY A 2 14.65 12.40 -35.71
CA GLY A 2 14.21 13.78 -35.61
C GLY A 2 14.85 14.58 -34.47
N THR A 3 14.17 15.67 -34.15
CA THR A 3 14.38 16.45 -32.92
C THR A 3 13.12 16.35 -32.07
N LEU A 4 13.27 16.06 -30.78
CA LEU A 4 12.21 16.19 -29.79
C LEU A 4 12.50 17.42 -28.93
N THR A 5 11.60 18.40 -29.00
CA THR A 5 11.70 19.66 -28.26
C THR A 5 10.59 19.74 -27.22
N LEU A 6 10.92 20.06 -25.97
CA LEU A 6 9.98 20.51 -24.96
C LEU A 6 9.99 22.04 -24.92
N GLU A 7 8.82 22.65 -25.06
CA GLU A 7 8.65 24.09 -24.97
C GLU A 7 7.59 24.48 -23.94
N GLY A 8 7.76 25.67 -23.36
CA GLY A 8 6.82 26.29 -22.45
C GLY A 8 6.30 27.61 -23.00
N PHE A 9 5.02 27.92 -22.78
CA PHE A 9 4.42 29.20 -23.14
C PHE A 9 4.37 30.11 -21.91
N ASP A 10 4.99 31.28 -21.95
CA ASP A 10 5.09 32.24 -20.83
C ASP A 10 3.95 33.28 -20.79
N GLY A 11 2.87 33.04 -21.53
CA GLY A 11 1.78 34.00 -21.74
C GLY A 11 1.97 34.87 -23.00
N LYS A 12 3.18 34.92 -23.58
CA LYS A 12 3.49 35.70 -24.79
C LYS A 12 4.21 34.90 -25.88
N ASN A 13 5.23 34.13 -25.51
CA ASN A 13 6.10 33.40 -26.43
C ASN A 13 6.22 31.94 -26.01
N TRP A 14 6.47 31.08 -26.99
CA TRP A 14 6.99 29.74 -26.74
C TRP A 14 8.50 29.83 -26.52
N ILE A 15 8.98 29.34 -25.37
CA ILE A 15 10.39 29.22 -25.03
C ILE A 15 10.79 27.76 -25.03
N THR A 16 11.94 27.45 -25.62
CA THR A 16 12.50 26.09 -25.58
C THR A 16 13.04 25.79 -24.19
N LEU A 17 12.57 24.69 -23.60
CA LEU A 17 12.96 24.23 -22.27
C LEU A 17 13.97 23.08 -22.32
N TRP A 18 13.85 22.21 -23.33
CA TRP A 18 14.75 21.10 -23.55
C TRP A 18 14.69 20.60 -25.00
N VAL A 19 15.80 20.04 -25.49
CA VAL A 19 15.92 19.48 -26.84
C VAL A 19 16.74 18.20 -26.81
N ALA A 20 16.26 17.16 -27.48
CA ALA A 20 17.05 16.01 -27.91
C ALA A 20 17.07 15.93 -29.44
N THR A 21 18.26 15.73 -30.01
CA THR A 21 18.45 15.63 -31.45
C THR A 21 19.22 14.36 -31.78
N GLY A 22 18.79 13.67 -32.84
CA GLY A 22 19.50 12.47 -33.30
C GLY A 22 19.26 11.26 -32.41
N GLU A 23 20.12 10.25 -32.57
CA GLU A 23 19.94 8.93 -31.96
C GLU A 23 20.22 8.93 -30.45
N SER A 24 19.17 8.75 -29.64
CA SER A 24 19.28 8.53 -28.19
C SER A 24 19.33 7.05 -27.80
N HIS A 25 18.91 6.14 -28.68
CA HIS A 25 18.85 4.69 -28.41
C HIS A 25 19.37 3.90 -29.62
N LYS A 26 20.30 2.96 -29.39
CA LYS A 26 20.94 2.14 -30.44
C LYS A 26 20.11 0.94 -30.91
N SER A 27 19.08 0.57 -30.15
CA SER A 27 18.22 -0.58 -30.45
C SER A 27 16.86 -0.41 -29.78
N HIS A 28 15.86 -1.20 -30.22
CA HIS A 28 14.52 -1.23 -29.64
C HIS A 28 14.48 -1.74 -28.19
N GLY A 29 15.53 -2.43 -27.73
CA GLY A 29 15.65 -2.93 -26.35
C GLY A 29 16.53 -2.05 -25.46
N ALA A 30 17.01 -0.90 -25.96
CA ALA A 30 17.78 0.02 -25.15
C ALA A 30 16.90 0.59 -24.01
N PRO A 31 17.47 0.76 -22.80
CA PRO A 31 16.71 1.27 -21.66
C PRO A 31 16.24 2.70 -21.92
N TRP A 32 15.02 3.02 -21.45
CA TRP A 32 14.46 4.36 -21.53
C TRP A 32 15.33 5.38 -20.79
N THR A 33 15.38 6.60 -21.31
CA THR A 33 16.09 7.72 -20.72
C THR A 33 15.13 8.65 -19.98
N ARG A 34 15.53 9.14 -18.80
CA ARG A 34 14.81 10.16 -18.03
C ARG A 34 15.43 11.52 -18.27
N GLN A 35 14.58 12.53 -18.43
CA GLN A 35 14.99 13.93 -18.45
C GLN A 35 14.19 14.73 -17.42
N GLU A 36 14.90 15.51 -16.62
CA GLU A 36 14.30 16.47 -15.69
C GLU A 36 14.55 17.90 -16.17
N VAL A 37 13.54 18.76 -16.04
CA VAL A 37 13.59 20.16 -16.49
C VAL A 37 12.97 21.04 -15.42
N ASN A 38 13.77 21.96 -14.87
CA ASN A 38 13.30 22.89 -13.84
C ASN A 38 12.46 24.02 -14.47
N LEU A 39 11.19 24.08 -14.11
CA LEU A 39 10.21 25.06 -14.59
C LEU A 39 10.02 26.26 -13.64
N ALA A 40 10.65 26.25 -12.45
CA ALA A 40 10.43 27.25 -11.41
C ALA A 40 10.79 28.68 -11.89
N GLY A 41 9.95 29.65 -11.51
CA GLY A 41 10.15 31.06 -11.82
C GLY A 41 9.95 31.45 -13.29
N ARG A 42 9.51 30.53 -14.16
CA ARG A 42 9.38 30.77 -15.61
C ARG A 42 8.01 31.28 -16.06
N GLY A 43 7.02 31.37 -15.16
CA GLY A 43 5.69 31.91 -15.48
C GLY A 43 4.95 31.15 -16.59
N LEU A 44 5.19 29.84 -16.71
CA LEU A 44 4.66 29.04 -17.81
C LEU A 44 3.18 28.71 -17.61
N GLU A 45 2.38 28.91 -18.65
CA GLU A 45 0.95 28.58 -18.70
C GLU A 45 0.67 27.26 -19.42
N ARG A 46 1.53 26.87 -20.37
CA ARG A 46 1.36 25.67 -21.20
C ARG A 46 2.70 25.02 -21.48
N LEU A 47 2.67 23.71 -21.68
CA LEU A 47 3.79 22.93 -22.18
C LEU A 47 3.41 22.27 -23.49
N ARG A 48 4.37 22.09 -24.40
CA ARG A 48 4.20 21.26 -25.60
C ARG A 48 5.46 20.49 -25.90
N PHE A 49 5.28 19.28 -26.44
CA PHE A 49 6.35 18.54 -27.09
C PHE A 49 6.19 18.67 -28.61
N GLN A 50 7.31 18.92 -29.29
CA GLN A 50 7.37 18.97 -30.74
C GLN A 50 8.36 17.92 -31.22
N GLY A 51 7.84 16.89 -31.88
CA GLY A 51 8.63 15.95 -32.64
C GLY A 51 8.76 16.42 -34.09
N ALA A 52 9.97 16.71 -34.54
CA ALA A 52 10.26 17.08 -35.93
C ALA A 52 11.07 15.97 -36.59
N THR A 53 10.55 15.34 -37.64
CA THR A 53 11.31 14.35 -38.42
C THR A 53 12.20 15.05 -39.47
N ILE A 54 13.30 14.42 -39.86
CA ILE A 54 14.14 14.87 -40.98
C ILE A 54 13.72 14.17 -42.28
N ASP A 55 13.91 14.81 -43.44
CA ASP A 55 13.55 14.25 -44.75
C ASP A 55 14.53 13.13 -45.17
N ASN A 56 14.01 11.90 -45.26
CA ASN A 56 14.80 10.66 -45.31
C ASN A 56 15.16 10.20 -46.75
N ARG A 57 15.44 11.10 -47.70
CA ARG A 57 15.84 10.69 -49.07
C ARG A 57 17.30 10.25 -49.22
N LYS A 58 18.11 10.23 -48.15
CA LYS A 58 19.50 9.73 -48.17
C LYS A 58 19.69 8.56 -47.21
N SER A 59 20.20 7.47 -47.75
CA SER A 59 20.13 6.08 -47.26
C SER A 59 21.06 5.71 -46.09
N SER A 60 21.20 6.54 -45.05
CA SER A 60 22.01 6.15 -43.88
C SER A 60 21.50 6.61 -42.52
N GLN A 61 20.28 7.15 -42.42
CA GLN A 61 19.79 7.71 -41.17
C GLN A 61 18.83 6.75 -40.46
N TYR A 62 19.23 6.40 -39.23
CA TYR A 62 18.48 5.78 -38.14
C TYR A 62 16.98 5.58 -38.39
N ARG A 63 16.56 4.31 -38.50
CA ARG A 63 15.14 3.89 -38.55
C ARG A 63 14.60 3.76 -37.13
N GLY A 64 13.56 4.52 -36.79
CA GLY A 64 12.92 4.50 -35.47
C GLY A 64 12.07 5.76 -35.24
N ASP A 65 11.38 5.76 -34.10
CA ASP A 65 10.42 6.80 -33.70
C ASP A 65 10.88 7.56 -32.44
N MET A 66 10.14 8.61 -32.08
CA MET A 66 10.24 9.28 -30.79
C MET A 66 9.02 8.88 -29.97
N ALA A 67 9.24 8.34 -28.77
CA ALA A 67 8.18 7.97 -27.85
C ALA A 67 8.40 8.64 -26.50
N ILE A 68 7.30 8.99 -25.85
CA ILE A 68 7.23 9.50 -24.49
C ILE A 68 6.23 8.60 -23.78
N ASP A 69 6.63 8.00 -22.67
CA ASP A 69 5.78 7.11 -21.90
C ASP A 69 4.93 7.91 -20.90
N TYR A 70 5.56 8.46 -19.87
CA TYR A 70 4.89 9.30 -18.88
C TYR A 70 5.57 10.67 -18.70
N MET A 71 4.77 11.65 -18.30
CA MET A 71 5.20 13.00 -17.94
C MET A 71 4.65 13.35 -16.56
N ILE A 72 5.48 13.93 -15.71
CA ILE A 72 5.09 14.48 -14.41
C ILE A 72 5.40 15.98 -14.40
N VAL A 73 4.41 16.80 -14.05
CA VAL A 73 4.57 18.25 -13.88
C VAL A 73 4.22 18.60 -12.44
N THR A 74 5.17 19.16 -11.69
CA THR A 74 5.00 19.53 -10.28
C THR A 74 5.05 21.04 -10.10
N THR A 75 4.13 21.60 -9.30
CA THR A 75 4.13 23.02 -8.90
C THR A 75 4.36 23.14 -7.39
N GLY A 76 5.21 24.09 -6.95
CA GLY A 76 5.64 24.26 -5.55
C GLY A 76 7.09 23.85 -5.28
N GLU A 77 7.59 24.09 -4.05
CA GLU A 77 8.87 23.50 -3.59
C GLU A 77 8.77 21.98 -3.72
N ILE A 78 9.70 21.38 -4.47
CA ILE A 78 9.86 19.93 -4.52
C ILE A 78 10.38 19.53 -3.13
N PRO A 79 9.59 18.88 -2.25
CA PRO A 79 10.18 18.24 -1.10
C PRO A 79 11.19 17.26 -1.67
N SER A 80 12.45 17.36 -1.27
CA SER A 80 13.48 16.41 -1.66
C SER A 80 13.06 15.03 -1.15
N GLY A 81 12.42 14.24 -2.01
CA GLY A 81 11.78 12.98 -1.65
C GLY A 81 10.62 12.69 -2.61
N ASP A 82 10.78 11.64 -3.39
CA ASP A 82 9.82 11.21 -4.39
C ASP A 82 8.39 11.01 -3.83
N ASN A 83 7.44 11.73 -4.44
CA ASN A 83 6.29 11.18 -5.20
C ASN A 83 4.82 11.07 -4.63
N TRP A 84 3.91 11.48 -5.55
CA TRP A 84 2.44 11.36 -5.78
C TRP A 84 1.39 11.70 -4.69
N ARG A 85 0.43 12.55 -5.09
CA ARG A 85 -0.86 12.80 -4.39
C ARG A 85 -2.02 12.56 -5.37
N LYS A 86 -3.06 11.84 -4.93
CA LYS A 86 -4.41 12.03 -5.49
C LYS A 86 -4.96 13.33 -4.89
N SER A 87 -5.16 14.35 -5.71
CA SER A 87 -5.90 15.55 -5.31
C SER A 87 -7.39 15.24 -5.36
N GLU A 88 -8.03 15.12 -4.21
CA GLU A 88 -9.45 15.46 -4.10
C GLU A 88 -9.61 16.54 -3.04
N SER A 89 -10.07 17.69 -3.50
CA SER A 89 -10.54 18.79 -2.68
C SER A 89 -11.66 18.30 -1.77
N GLY A 90 -11.34 18.06 -0.50
CA GLY A 90 -12.34 17.71 0.51
C GLY A 90 -11.65 17.35 1.81
N ALA A 91 -11.89 18.13 2.86
CA ALA A 91 -11.42 17.82 4.20
C ALA A 91 -12.02 16.47 4.65
N GLY A 92 -11.20 15.42 4.65
CA GLY A 92 -11.52 14.13 5.27
C GLY A 92 -11.03 12.90 4.50
N ILE A 93 -10.09 12.16 5.11
CA ILE A 93 -9.95 10.70 5.03
C ILE A 93 -9.18 10.14 3.79
N TYR A 94 -7.87 9.94 4.03
CA TYR A 94 -6.86 9.02 3.45
C TYR A 94 -6.55 9.01 1.93
N SER A 95 -5.32 9.41 1.59
CA SER A 95 -4.66 9.23 0.30
C SER A 95 -4.01 7.83 0.24
N GLY A 96 -4.42 7.00 -0.72
CA GLY A 96 -4.26 5.54 -0.63
C GLY A 96 -3.14 4.88 -1.44
N ILE A 97 -2.35 5.59 -2.25
CA ILE A 97 -1.22 4.96 -2.97
C ILE A 97 -0.09 5.97 -3.17
N TYR A 98 1.06 5.69 -2.56
CA TYR A 98 2.30 6.46 -2.72
C TYR A 98 3.29 5.67 -3.57
N TYR A 99 3.88 6.31 -4.58
CA TYR A 99 4.92 5.69 -5.43
C TYR A 99 6.20 6.53 -5.47
N GLY A 100 6.97 6.61 -4.39
CA GLY A 100 8.39 6.99 -4.39
C GLY A 100 9.21 6.24 -5.45
N HIS A 101 10.31 6.76 -5.99
CA HIS A 101 11.37 5.83 -6.39
C HIS A 101 11.86 5.18 -5.08
N GLY A 102 11.35 3.99 -4.77
CA GLY A 102 11.49 3.34 -3.47
C GLY A 102 10.23 2.55 -3.07
N ASN A 103 10.10 2.32 -1.77
CA ASN A 103 9.03 1.54 -1.15
C ASN A 103 7.62 2.12 -1.35
N VAL A 104 6.61 1.26 -1.50
CA VAL A 104 5.19 1.58 -1.63
C VAL A 104 4.50 1.49 -0.27
N GLY A 105 3.85 2.57 0.15
CA GLY A 105 3.03 2.60 1.38
C GLY A 105 1.54 2.69 1.06
N ILE A 106 0.73 1.81 1.65
CA ILE A 106 -0.74 1.91 1.69
C ILE A 106 -1.11 2.25 3.13
N GLY A 107 -1.49 3.50 3.40
CA GLY A 107 -1.73 4.00 4.75
C GLY A 107 -0.47 4.22 5.60
N ASP A 108 0.67 3.63 5.21
CA ASP A 108 1.99 3.88 5.81
C ASP A 108 2.68 5.04 5.09
N THR A 109 2.95 6.13 5.82
CA THR A 109 3.62 7.32 5.26
C THR A 109 5.14 7.27 5.37
N GLN A 110 5.70 6.23 5.99
CA GLN A 110 7.14 6.01 6.14
C GLN A 110 7.51 4.53 5.89
N PRO A 111 7.22 4.00 4.69
CA PRO A 111 7.38 2.57 4.40
C PRO A 111 8.85 2.14 4.47
N LYS A 112 9.15 1.16 5.32
CA LYS A 112 10.51 0.59 5.50
C LYS A 112 10.80 -0.63 4.62
N ALA A 113 9.77 -1.22 4.03
CA ALA A 113 9.87 -2.35 3.11
C ALA A 113 9.24 -1.98 1.76
N ASP A 114 9.65 -2.65 0.68
CA ASP A 114 9.20 -2.40 -0.70
C ASP A 114 7.67 -2.24 -0.84
N LEU A 115 6.90 -2.98 -0.04
CA LEU A 115 5.48 -2.74 0.18
C LEU A 115 5.19 -2.75 1.68
N SER A 116 4.57 -1.68 2.19
CA SER A 116 4.09 -1.57 3.57
C SER A 116 2.61 -1.22 3.60
N ILE A 117 1.85 -1.94 4.41
CA ILE A 117 0.42 -1.71 4.61
C ILE A 117 0.19 -1.39 6.08
N LEU A 118 -0.38 -0.21 6.33
CA LEU A 118 -0.82 0.20 7.65
C LEU A 118 -2.32 0.47 7.61
N GLY A 119 -3.06 -0.21 8.49
CA GLY A 119 -4.49 0.04 8.70
C GLY A 119 -4.78 1.51 9.02
N ASN A 120 -5.86 2.05 8.46
CA ASN A 120 -6.23 3.47 8.60
C ASN A 120 -7.46 3.71 9.50
N LEU A 121 -8.02 2.65 10.08
CA LEU A 121 -9.16 2.65 11.01
C LEU A 121 -10.32 3.47 10.45
N SER A 122 -10.68 3.20 9.19
CA SER A 122 -11.67 3.96 8.43
C SER A 122 -13.06 3.33 8.41
N LYS A 123 -13.20 2.05 8.79
CA LYS A 123 -14.49 1.36 8.76
C LYS A 123 -15.27 1.67 10.04
N PRO A 124 -16.38 2.42 9.98
CA PRO A 124 -17.19 2.66 11.17
C PRO A 124 -17.85 1.36 11.62
N LEU A 125 -17.95 1.17 12.94
CA LEU A 125 -18.79 0.12 13.51
C LEU A 125 -20.25 0.54 13.52
N THR A 126 -21.14 -0.46 13.56
CA THR A 126 -22.56 -0.23 13.77
C THR A 126 -22.82 0.33 15.17
N GLY A 127 -23.76 1.26 15.30
CA GLY A 127 -24.19 1.81 16.59
C GLY A 127 -23.32 2.94 17.11
N ARG A 128 -23.47 3.24 18.40
CA ARG A 128 -22.72 4.28 19.11
C ARG A 128 -22.10 3.70 20.37
N VAL A 129 -20.95 4.22 20.77
CA VAL A 129 -20.20 3.76 21.93
C VAL A 129 -19.98 4.85 22.95
N THR A 130 -19.81 4.45 24.21
CA THR A 130 -19.36 5.30 25.31
C THR A 130 -18.21 4.62 26.05
N ALA A 131 -17.11 5.34 26.20
CA ALA A 131 -15.98 4.96 27.03
C ALA A 131 -15.82 6.04 28.11
N PRO A 132 -16.04 5.75 29.40
CA PRO A 132 -15.78 6.73 30.46
C PRO A 132 -14.30 7.14 30.51
N ALA A 133 -14.03 8.35 30.98
CA ALA A 133 -12.65 8.80 31.22
C ALA A 133 -11.93 7.86 32.20
N ASN A 134 -10.67 7.55 31.90
CA ASN A 134 -9.80 6.65 32.67
C ASN A 134 -10.35 5.23 32.83
N SER A 135 -11.15 4.75 31.87
CA SER A 135 -11.72 3.40 31.86
C SER A 135 -11.22 2.59 30.66
N ILE A 136 -11.08 1.28 30.83
CA ILE A 136 -10.89 0.32 29.71
C ILE A 136 -12.23 -0.18 29.17
N TYR A 137 -13.34 0.03 29.89
CA TYR A 137 -14.65 -0.48 29.51
C TYR A 137 -15.32 0.44 28.50
N VAL A 138 -15.88 -0.18 27.46
CA VAL A 138 -16.68 0.49 26.44
C VAL A 138 -18.06 -0.15 26.42
N SER A 139 -19.10 0.68 26.56
CA SER A 139 -20.49 0.29 26.39
C SER A 139 -21.02 0.77 25.04
N GLY A 140 -21.93 0.00 24.46
CA GLY A 140 -22.52 0.25 23.15
C GLY A 140 -24.04 0.37 23.19
N VAL A 141 -24.61 1.12 22.25
CA VAL A 141 -26.04 1.17 21.96
C VAL A 141 -26.24 0.88 20.48
N GLY A 142 -26.99 -0.18 20.18
CA GLY A 142 -27.19 -0.65 18.80
C GLY A 142 -25.94 -1.22 18.13
N THR A 143 -24.89 -1.50 18.90
CA THR A 143 -23.63 -2.09 18.42
C THR A 143 -23.77 -3.59 18.20
N ARG A 144 -22.84 -4.18 17.43
CA ARG A 144 -22.76 -5.62 17.17
C ARG A 144 -21.33 -6.15 17.35
N PHE A 145 -20.72 -5.89 18.49
CA PHE A 145 -19.30 -6.17 18.71
C PHE A 145 -18.90 -7.63 18.45
N THR A 146 -19.72 -8.63 18.78
CA THR A 146 -19.36 -10.05 18.55
C THR A 146 -19.38 -10.47 17.09
N LYS A 147 -19.93 -9.61 16.21
CA LYS A 147 -19.99 -9.83 14.76
C LYS A 147 -19.03 -8.97 13.99
N GLU A 148 -18.73 -7.77 14.49
CA GLU A 148 -17.93 -6.79 13.77
C GLU A 148 -16.46 -6.75 14.23
N LEU A 149 -16.17 -7.28 15.42
CA LEU A 149 -14.85 -7.25 16.04
C LEU A 149 -14.40 -8.64 16.52
N ARG A 150 -13.09 -8.76 16.70
CA ARG A 150 -12.40 -9.86 17.40
C ARG A 150 -11.45 -9.29 18.45
N VAL A 151 -11.08 -10.12 19.42
CA VAL A 151 -9.98 -9.79 20.33
C VAL A 151 -8.69 -9.67 19.51
N GLY A 152 -7.93 -8.60 19.77
CA GLY A 152 -6.75 -8.23 19.00
C GLY A 152 -7.01 -7.23 17.87
N ASP A 153 -8.27 -6.92 17.55
CA ASP A 153 -8.58 -5.89 16.55
C ASP A 153 -8.16 -4.50 17.03
N SER A 154 -7.61 -3.69 16.12
CA SER A 154 -7.38 -2.28 16.35
C SER A 154 -8.70 -1.50 16.29
N LEU A 155 -8.94 -0.64 17.27
CA LEU A 155 -10.16 0.14 17.43
C LEU A 155 -9.83 1.60 17.71
N ARG A 156 -10.29 2.50 16.85
CA ARG A 156 -10.20 3.94 17.06
C ARG A 156 -11.47 4.48 17.72
N LEU A 157 -11.29 5.19 18.83
CA LEU A 157 -12.32 6.02 19.47
C LEU A 157 -11.80 7.46 19.58
N GLY A 158 -12.45 8.40 18.88
CA GLY A 158 -11.93 9.76 18.76
C GLY A 158 -10.53 9.77 18.14
N ASP A 159 -9.58 10.45 18.80
CA ASP A 159 -8.18 10.57 18.35
C ASP A 159 -7.26 9.48 18.93
N LYS A 160 -7.82 8.47 19.59
CA LYS A 160 -7.06 7.40 20.23
C LYS A 160 -7.33 6.05 19.56
N VAL A 161 -6.27 5.26 19.44
CA VAL A 161 -6.29 3.90 18.91
C VAL A 161 -5.95 2.95 20.05
N PHE A 162 -6.71 1.86 20.13
CA PHE A 162 -6.62 0.82 21.14
C PHE A 162 -6.64 -0.54 20.47
N VAL A 163 -6.31 -1.58 21.23
CA VAL A 163 -6.56 -2.97 20.88
C VAL A 163 -7.76 -3.49 21.68
N VAL A 164 -8.65 -4.22 21.03
CA VAL A 164 -9.76 -4.90 21.70
C VAL A 164 -9.19 -6.04 22.54
N ALA A 165 -9.17 -5.88 23.86
CA ALA A 165 -8.66 -6.88 24.80
C ALA A 165 -9.68 -7.97 25.12
N GLY A 166 -10.97 -7.66 25.03
CA GLY A 166 -12.05 -8.60 25.35
C GLY A 166 -13.39 -8.13 24.82
N ILE A 167 -14.25 -9.06 24.42
CA ILE A 167 -15.62 -8.79 23.96
C ILE A 167 -16.55 -9.63 24.84
N ALA A 168 -17.31 -8.97 25.71
CA ALA A 168 -18.24 -9.65 26.62
C ALA A 168 -19.62 -9.87 25.98
N SER A 169 -20.06 -8.94 25.12
CA SER A 169 -21.31 -9.04 24.37
C SER A 169 -21.32 -8.05 23.20
N ASP A 170 -22.41 -8.02 22.43
CA ASP A 170 -22.58 -7.06 21.33
C ASP A 170 -22.56 -5.59 21.76
N ILE A 171 -22.72 -5.31 23.07
CA ILE A 171 -22.77 -3.95 23.64
C ILE A 171 -21.71 -3.70 24.71
N ALA A 172 -20.78 -4.63 24.95
CA ALA A 172 -19.75 -4.47 25.98
C ALA A 172 -18.42 -5.10 25.55
N LEU A 173 -17.36 -4.29 25.57
CA LEU A 173 -15.99 -4.72 25.33
C LEU A 173 -15.01 -4.03 26.29
N THR A 174 -13.78 -4.54 26.34
CA THR A 174 -12.65 -3.94 27.05
C THR A 174 -11.50 -3.62 26.10
N LEU A 175 -10.84 -2.49 26.34
CA LEU A 175 -9.63 -2.05 25.66
C LEU A 175 -8.38 -2.56 26.39
N ASP A 176 -7.25 -2.59 25.68
CA ASP A 176 -5.93 -2.91 26.21
C ASP A 176 -5.35 -1.80 27.12
N ALA A 177 -5.82 -0.57 26.95
CA ALA A 177 -5.42 0.59 27.75
C ALA A 177 -6.62 1.49 28.08
N THR A 178 -6.48 2.31 29.12
CA THR A 178 -7.56 3.22 29.54
C THR A 178 -7.75 4.37 28.55
N HIS A 179 -9.01 4.73 28.27
CA HIS A 179 -9.31 5.93 27.52
C HIS A 179 -9.26 7.16 28.44
N THR A 180 -8.10 7.83 28.52
CA THR A 180 -7.82 8.88 29.51
C THR A 180 -8.85 10.03 29.55
N VAL A 181 -9.36 10.45 28.40
CA VAL A 181 -10.34 11.56 28.29
C VAL A 181 -11.81 11.08 28.27
N GLY A 182 -12.03 9.80 27.98
CA GLY A 182 -13.34 9.24 27.60
C GLY A 182 -13.85 9.66 26.22
N ALA A 183 -14.93 9.01 25.79
CA ALA A 183 -15.69 9.28 24.58
C ALA A 183 -17.18 9.03 24.86
N LEU A 184 -18.06 9.96 24.48
CA LEU A 184 -19.51 9.85 24.73
C LEU A 184 -20.25 9.84 23.39
N ASN A 185 -21.16 8.87 23.21
CA ASN A 185 -21.99 8.73 22.01
C ASN A 185 -21.17 8.81 20.71
N ALA A 186 -19.98 8.20 20.73
CA ALA A 186 -19.02 8.27 19.64
C ALA A 186 -19.26 7.17 18.61
N THR A 187 -18.79 7.38 17.39
CA THR A 187 -18.58 6.29 16.44
C THR A 187 -17.19 5.73 16.68
N ALA A 188 -17.08 4.42 16.85
CA ALA A 188 -15.81 3.72 16.84
C ALA A 188 -15.50 3.24 15.43
N TYR A 189 -14.22 3.16 15.10
CA TYR A 189 -13.77 2.71 13.79
C TYR A 189 -12.76 1.59 13.93
N THR A 190 -12.79 0.66 12.98
CA THR A 190 -11.85 -0.45 12.87
C THR A 190 -11.24 -0.45 11.47
N ASP A 191 -10.27 -1.31 11.26
CA ASP A 191 -9.75 -1.60 9.93
C ASP A 191 -10.64 -2.56 9.16
N SER A 192 -10.53 -2.55 7.84
CA SER A 192 -10.89 -3.69 7.00
C SER A 192 -9.76 -4.72 7.02
N ASN A 193 -9.91 -5.82 6.29
CA ASN A 193 -8.77 -6.71 6.07
C ASN A 193 -7.58 -5.93 5.49
N LEU A 194 -6.37 -6.19 5.97
CA LEU A 194 -5.17 -5.44 5.59
C LEU A 194 -4.71 -5.83 4.18
N LEU A 195 -4.76 -7.12 3.85
CA LEU A 195 -4.45 -7.65 2.52
C LEU A 195 -5.47 -8.71 2.14
N SER A 196 -6.07 -8.62 0.96
CA SER A 196 -6.92 -9.67 0.38
C SER A 196 -6.43 -10.00 -1.01
N VAL A 197 -6.22 -11.28 -1.29
CA VAL A 197 -5.99 -11.83 -2.63
C VAL A 197 -7.13 -12.77 -2.91
N GLU A 198 -7.87 -12.52 -3.98
CA GLU A 198 -9.10 -13.24 -4.31
C GLU A 198 -8.95 -14.00 -5.63
N THR A 199 -9.68 -15.11 -5.75
CA THR A 199 -9.81 -15.83 -7.02
C THR A 199 -10.73 -15.05 -7.98
N GLY A 200 -10.79 -15.47 -9.25
CA GLY A 200 -11.77 -14.94 -10.20
C GLY A 200 -13.24 -15.22 -9.84
N ALA A 201 -13.49 -16.01 -8.79
CA ALA A 201 -14.81 -16.27 -8.21
C ALA A 201 -15.04 -15.46 -6.92
N GLU A 202 -14.27 -14.39 -6.68
CA GLU A 202 -14.42 -13.48 -5.53
C GLU A 202 -14.29 -14.18 -4.16
N THR A 203 -13.45 -15.22 -4.12
CA THR A 203 -13.18 -15.98 -2.88
C THR A 203 -11.78 -15.66 -2.39
N SER A 204 -11.63 -15.32 -1.11
CA SER A 204 -10.31 -15.04 -0.52
C SER A 204 -9.41 -16.28 -0.57
N ALA A 205 -8.33 -16.18 -1.36
CA ALA A 205 -7.30 -17.20 -1.49
C ALA A 205 -6.19 -17.00 -0.44
N LEU A 206 -5.78 -15.75 -0.22
CA LEU A 206 -4.86 -15.33 0.83
C LEU A 206 -5.40 -14.07 1.48
N LEU A 207 -5.39 -14.03 2.80
CA LEU A 207 -5.93 -12.94 3.60
C LEU A 207 -4.97 -12.62 4.73
N VAL A 208 -4.66 -11.34 4.94
CA VAL A 208 -4.19 -10.82 6.24
C VAL A 208 -5.33 -10.00 6.81
N ASP A 209 -5.95 -10.49 7.89
CA ASP A 209 -7.05 -9.78 8.53
C ASP A 209 -6.58 -8.57 9.34
N ARG A 210 -7.54 -7.81 9.86
CA ARG A 210 -7.27 -6.60 10.66
C ARG A 210 -6.55 -6.84 11.98
N SER A 211 -6.55 -8.08 12.48
CA SER A 211 -5.84 -8.50 13.69
C SER A 211 -4.44 -9.05 13.36
N GLY A 212 -4.04 -9.03 12.09
CA GLY A 212 -2.77 -9.54 11.59
C GLY A 212 -2.70 -11.07 11.49
N ASN A 213 -3.84 -11.77 11.45
CA ASN A 213 -3.88 -13.20 11.21
C ASN A 213 -3.87 -13.50 9.70
N VAL A 214 -3.17 -14.56 9.31
CA VAL A 214 -3.04 -14.98 7.92
C VAL A 214 -3.98 -16.16 7.65
N GLY A 215 -4.90 -15.99 6.70
CA GLY A 215 -5.78 -17.05 6.20
C GLY A 215 -5.37 -17.50 4.80
N ILE A 216 -5.25 -18.80 4.56
CA ILE A 216 -5.09 -19.38 3.21
C ILE A 216 -6.33 -20.22 2.91
N GLY A 217 -7.17 -19.74 1.98
CA GLY A 217 -8.52 -20.28 1.75
C GLY A 217 -9.49 -20.09 2.93
N ALA A 218 -9.02 -19.51 4.05
CA ALA A 218 -9.81 -19.23 5.25
C ALA A 218 -10.20 -17.75 5.29
N ALA A 219 -11.49 -17.44 5.08
CA ALA A 219 -11.99 -16.06 5.10
C ALA A 219 -12.03 -15.43 6.50
N ASN A 220 -11.99 -16.24 7.56
CA ASN A 220 -12.09 -15.83 8.95
C ASN A 220 -11.08 -16.63 9.80
N PRO A 221 -9.78 -16.34 9.68
CA PRO A 221 -8.75 -17.10 10.39
C PRO A 221 -8.96 -17.03 11.91
N ALA A 222 -8.97 -18.20 12.57
CA ALA A 222 -9.16 -18.32 14.02
C ALA A 222 -7.82 -18.37 14.79
N ALA A 223 -6.70 -18.52 14.08
CA ALA A 223 -5.35 -18.54 14.60
C ALA A 223 -4.43 -17.63 13.77
N LYS A 224 -3.18 -17.44 14.22
CA LYS A 224 -2.21 -16.58 13.52
C LYS A 224 -1.94 -17.01 12.08
N LEU A 225 -1.94 -18.32 11.83
CA LEU A 225 -1.97 -18.91 10.51
C LEU A 225 -3.11 -19.94 10.50
N ASP A 226 -4.06 -19.80 9.59
CA ASP A 226 -5.19 -20.70 9.42
C ASP A 226 -5.31 -21.10 7.94
N VAL A 227 -5.22 -22.39 7.66
CA VAL A 227 -5.26 -22.94 6.31
C VAL A 227 -6.50 -23.81 6.17
N ALA A 228 -7.42 -23.43 5.29
CA ALA A 228 -8.59 -24.22 4.97
C ALA A 228 -8.23 -25.33 3.97
N GLY A 229 -7.56 -26.36 4.44
CA GLY A 229 -7.13 -27.51 3.63
C GLY A 229 -5.86 -28.18 4.16
N GLY A 230 -5.35 -29.15 3.40
CA GLY A 230 -4.08 -29.79 3.70
C GLY A 230 -2.89 -28.88 3.38
N ILE A 231 -1.82 -29.00 4.18
CA ILE A 231 -0.55 -28.31 3.95
C ILE A 231 0.47 -29.37 3.53
N ARG A 232 1.18 -29.14 2.43
CA ARG A 232 2.37 -29.93 2.09
C ARG A 232 3.58 -29.24 2.71
N VAL A 233 4.16 -29.88 3.72
CA VAL A 233 5.43 -29.45 4.31
C VAL A 233 6.60 -29.99 3.50
N GLY A 234 7.74 -29.30 3.52
CA GLY A 234 8.93 -29.69 2.75
C GLY A 234 9.81 -30.69 3.51
N ALA A 235 10.68 -31.38 2.77
CA ALA A 235 11.69 -32.29 3.30
C ALA A 235 12.98 -31.53 3.67
N GLU A 236 13.01 -30.92 4.86
CA GLU A 236 14.21 -30.29 5.41
C GLU A 236 15.03 -31.32 6.20
N THR A 237 16.21 -31.67 5.69
CA THR A 237 17.05 -32.70 6.31
C THR A 237 17.90 -32.16 7.45
N VAL A 238 18.14 -30.85 7.50
CA VAL A 238 18.91 -30.21 8.56
C VAL A 238 18.01 -29.96 9.77
N CYS A 239 18.36 -30.57 10.90
CA CYS A 239 17.85 -30.15 12.20
C CYS A 239 19.01 -29.56 13.00
N ASP A 240 18.97 -28.24 13.22
CA ASP A 240 19.96 -27.51 14.01
C ASP A 240 19.24 -26.48 14.89
N ALA A 241 19.96 -25.86 15.81
CA ALA A 241 19.39 -24.85 16.71
C ALA A 241 18.67 -23.69 15.97
N GLY A 242 19.00 -23.42 14.70
CA GLY A 242 18.31 -22.40 13.89
C GLY A 242 16.94 -22.85 13.37
N ARG A 243 16.64 -24.14 13.42
CA ARG A 243 15.41 -24.78 12.92
C ARG A 243 14.62 -25.52 14.00
N GLU A 244 15.01 -25.41 15.26
CA GLU A 244 14.27 -25.96 16.40
C GLU A 244 12.79 -25.53 16.35
N GLY A 245 11.87 -26.48 16.52
CA GLY A 245 10.42 -26.26 16.51
C GLY A 245 9.77 -26.26 15.12
N THR A 246 10.54 -26.43 14.04
CA THR A 246 9.97 -26.60 12.69
C THR A 246 9.31 -27.97 12.52
N ILE A 247 8.28 -28.02 11.65
CA ILE A 247 7.62 -29.24 11.19
C ILE A 247 8.15 -29.57 9.81
N ARG A 248 8.52 -30.83 9.58
CA ARG A 248 9.07 -31.30 8.31
C ARG A 248 8.50 -32.66 7.92
N ASP A 249 8.59 -32.95 6.62
CA ASP A 249 8.33 -34.29 6.08
C ASP A 249 9.64 -35.09 6.09
N ASN A 250 9.62 -36.31 6.61
CA ASN A 250 10.72 -37.25 6.45
C ASN A 250 10.42 -38.19 5.29
N ASP A 251 10.93 -37.86 4.10
CA ASP A 251 10.77 -38.65 2.87
C ASP A 251 11.24 -40.11 3.01
N ALA A 252 12.17 -40.41 3.92
CA ALA A 252 12.66 -41.77 4.12
C ALA A 252 11.72 -42.62 5.00
N GLY A 253 10.95 -41.96 5.87
CA GLY A 253 10.03 -42.58 6.81
C GLY A 253 8.55 -42.44 6.45
N ASP A 254 8.20 -41.60 5.48
CA ASP A 254 6.82 -41.17 5.17
C ASP A 254 6.08 -40.62 6.41
N GLU A 255 6.82 -39.91 7.29
CA GLU A 255 6.32 -39.43 8.57
C GLU A 255 6.60 -37.94 8.78
N ILE A 256 5.70 -37.29 9.53
CA ILE A 256 5.89 -35.91 10.00
C ILE A 256 6.78 -35.93 11.23
N GLU A 257 7.82 -35.09 11.22
CA GLU A 257 8.74 -34.93 12.34
C GLU A 257 8.85 -33.46 12.80
N PHE A 258 9.26 -33.28 14.04
CA PHE A 258 9.63 -31.99 14.61
C PHE A 258 11.14 -31.92 14.76
N CYS A 259 11.74 -30.81 14.36
CA CYS A 259 13.15 -30.58 14.66
C CYS A 259 13.33 -30.15 16.13
N ASP A 260 14.17 -30.86 16.86
CA ASP A 260 14.52 -30.58 18.27
C ASP A 260 15.79 -29.73 18.44
N GLY A 261 16.43 -29.35 17.33
CA GLY A 261 17.62 -28.51 17.30
C GLY A 261 18.96 -29.25 17.43
N SER A 262 18.98 -30.59 17.32
CA SER A 262 20.17 -31.43 17.53
C SER A 262 20.72 -32.15 16.30
#